data_AF-A0A968KKU6-F1
#
_entry.id   AF-A0A968KKU6-F1
#
_cell.length_a   1.000
_cell.length_b   1.000
_cell.length_c   1.000
_cell.angle_alpha   90.00
_cell.angle_beta   90.00
_cell.angle_gamma   90.00
#
_symmetry.space_group_name_H-M   'P 1'
#
loop_
_entity.id
_entity.type
_entity.pdbx_description
1 polymer ?
#
loop_
_entity_poly.entity_id
_entity_poly.type
_entity_poly.pdbx_seq_one_letter_code
_entity_poly.pdbx_strand_id
1 'polypeptide(L)' 'MHDSRSLGLIGMRERVQYLGGELHIQGIRGEGTTVRARLPLASSVS' A
#
# COMPACT_ATOMS: atom_id res chain seq x y z
N MET A 1 18.49 8.65 11.88
CA MET A 1 17.87 9.75 11.10
C MET A 1 16.82 9.11 10.22
N HIS A 2 15.54 9.30 10.51
CA HIS A 2 14.48 8.70 9.69
C HIS A 2 14.43 9.43 8.36
N ASP A 3 14.71 8.70 7.29
CA ASP A 3 14.73 9.20 5.94
C ASP A 3 13.30 9.53 5.50
N SER A 4 12.99 10.83 5.36
CA SER A 4 11.67 11.32 4.97
C SER A 4 11.19 10.73 3.64
N ARG A 5 12.11 10.18 2.83
CA ARG A 5 11.86 9.56 1.52
C ARG A 5 10.93 8.34 1.57
N SER A 6 10.76 7.71 2.73
CA SER A 6 9.94 6.50 2.87
C SER A 6 8.58 6.74 3.52
N LEU A 7 8.31 7.94 4.07
CA LEU A 7 7.08 8.19 4.84
C LEU A 7 5.80 7.93 4.04
N GLY A 8 5.81 8.23 2.74
CA GLY A 8 4.69 7.93 1.85
C GLY A 8 4.39 6.43 1.76
N LEU A 9 5.40 5.62 1.48
CA LEU A 9 5.24 4.16 1.33
C LEU A 9 5.00 3.45 2.67
N ILE A 10 5.64 3.93 3.74
CA ILE A 10 5.40 3.46 5.10
C ILE A 10 3.94 3.72 5.48
N GLY A 11 3.47 4.96 5.34
CA GLY A 11 2.08 5.31 5.63
C GLY A 11 1.07 4.60 4.75
N MET A 12 1.40 4.27 3.49
CA MET A 12 0.56 3.41 2.66
C MET A 12 0.47 1.99 3.23
N ARG A 13 1.61 1.40 3.62
CA ARG A 13 1.66 0.05 4.18
C ARG A 13 0.87 -0.04 5.48
N GLU A 14 1.10 0.90 6.39
CA GLU A 14 0.40 0.99 7.68
C GLU A 14 -1.12 1.06 7.49
N ARG A 15 -1.61 1.97 6.62
CA ARG A 15 -3.05 2.13 6.38
C ARG A 15 -3.70 0.92 5.72
N VAL A 16 -3.03 0.29 4.76
CA VAL A 16 -3.56 -0.91 4.09
C VAL A 16 -3.63 -2.08 5.07
N GLN A 17 -2.60 -2.28 5.90
CA GLN A 17 -2.59 -3.31 6.94
C GLN A 17 -3.65 -3.05 8.01
N TYR A 18 -3.82 -1.79 8.43
CA TYR A 18 -4.85 -1.41 9.41
C TYR A 18 -6.26 -1.79 8.94
N LEU A 19 -6.53 -1.71 7.65
CA LEU A 19 -7.81 -2.11 7.04
C LEU A 19 -7.90 -3.61 6.71
N GLY A 20 -6.96 -4.43 7.19
CA GLY A 20 -6.93 -5.88 6.92
C GLY A 20 -6.59 -6.22 5.46
N GLY A 21 -5.95 -5.30 4.74
CA GLY A 21 -5.55 -5.48 3.35
C GLY A 21 -4.08 -5.81 3.15
N GLU A 22 -3.70 -5.88 1.88
CA GLU A 22 -2.34 -6.18 1.42
C GLU A 22 -1.85 -5.14 0.40
N LEU A 23 -0.59 -4.70 0.54
CA LEU A 23 0.06 -3.75 -0.35
C LEU A 23 1.26 -4.40 -1.06
N HIS A 24 1.25 -4.37 -2.39
CA HIS A 24 2.34 -4.82 -3.25
C HIS A 24 2.87 -3.66 -4.09
N ILE A 25 4.21 -3.51 -4.13
CA ILE A 25 4.89 -2.46 -4.89
C ILE A 25 5.96 -3.14 -5.74
N GLN A 26 5.91 -2.92 -7.05
CA GLN A 26 6.87 -3.46 -7.99
C GLN A 26 7.38 -2.35 -8.91
N GLY A 27 8.68 -2.11 -8.87
CA GLY A 27 9.37 -1.23 -9.81
C GLY A 27 10.07 -2.04 -10.87
N ILE A 28 9.91 -1.66 -12.14
CA ILE A 28 10.65 -2.22 -13.27
C ILE A 28 11.45 -1.08 -13.89
N ARG A 29 12.78 -1.23 -13.94
CA ARG A 29 13.68 -0.19 -14.44
C ARG A 29 13.33 0.15 -15.89
N GLY A 30 13.07 1.43 -16.17
CA GLY A 30 12.71 1.90 -17.52
C GLY A 30 11.23 1.75 -17.88
N GLU A 31 10.44 1.03 -17.07
CA GLU A 31 9.01 0.80 -17.31
C GLU A 31 8.11 1.47 -16.25
N GLY A 32 8.70 1.91 -15.14
CA GLY A 32 8.01 2.63 -14.07
C GLY A 32 7.72 1.76 -12.86
N THR A 33 6.71 2.15 -12.09
CA THR A 33 6.37 1.52 -10.81
C THR A 33 4.87 1.23 -10.75
N THR A 34 4.52 -0.01 -10.43
CA THR A 34 3.15 -0.42 -10.14
C THR A 34 2.94 -0.54 -8.63
N VAL A 35 1.89 0.09 -8.12
CA VAL A 35 1.43 -0.02 -6.74
C VAL A 35 0.04 -0.65 -6.74
N ARG A 36 -0.15 -1.75 -5.99
CA ARG A 36 -1.41 -2.47 -5.90
C ARG A 36 -1.80 -2.65 -4.44
N ALA A 37 -2.98 -2.15 -4.07
CA ALA A 37 -3.61 -2.41 -2.77
C ALA A 37 -4.81 -3.34 -2.96
N ARG A 38 -4.92 -4.38 -2.13
CA ARG A 38 -6.11 -5.22 -2.00
C ARG A 38 -6.71 -4.97 -0.62
N LEU A 39 -8.00 -4.66 -0.57
CA LEU A 39 -8.73 -4.39 0.67
C LEU A 39 -9.98 -5.28 0.70
N PRO A 40 -10.40 -5.76 1.88
CA PRO A 40 -11.72 -6.35 2.04
C PRO A 40 -12.79 -5.35 1.59
N LEU A 41 -13.81 -5.83 0.89
CA LEU A 41 -15.02 -5.05 0.70
C LEU A 41 -15.72 -4.94 2.06
N ALA A 42 -16.26 -3.76 2.37
CA ALA A 42 -17.13 -3.65 3.53
C ALA A 42 -18.26 -4.68 3.38
N SER A 43 -18.45 -5.51 4.40
CA SER A 43 -19.60 -6.42 4.44
C SER A 43 -20.86 -5.58 4.32
N SER A 44 -21.67 -5.81 3.28
CA SER A 44 -23.02 -5.27 3.23
C SER A 44 -23.76 -5.88 4.40
N VAL A 45 -23.98 -5.10 5.45
CA VAL A 45 -24.94 -5.49 6.49
C VAL A 45 -26.29 -5.51 5.78
N SER A 46 -26.80 -6.73 5.55
CA SER A 46 -28.23 -6.95 5.26
C SER A 46 -29.05 -6.75 6.52
#